data_AF-A0A961AIV6-F1
#
_entry.id   AF-A0A961AIV6-F1
#
_cell.length_a   1.000
_cell.length_b   1.000
_cell.length_c   1.000
_cell.angle_alpha   90.00
_cell.angle_beta   90.00
_cell.angle_gamma   90.00
#
_symmetry.space_group_name_H-M   'P 1'
#
loop_
_entity.id
_entity.type
_entity.pdbx_description
1 polymer ?
#
loop_
_entity_poly.entity_id
_entity_poly.type
_entity_poly.pdbx_seq_one_letter_code
_entity_poly.pdbx_strand_id
1 'polypeptide(L)' 'MPSEAATSDSPPLSPEVVEMAQRAVKDFHECFWFRHPDAEIQDRDDVELIIDRLRRHGGHQAWKRSQELRACL' A
#
# COMPACT_ATOMS: atom_id res chain seq x y z
N MET A 1 -25.33 20.04 0.08
CA MET A 1 -23.91 19.74 0.40
C MET A 1 -23.46 18.63 -0.54
N PRO A 2 -22.87 18.93 -1.71
CA PRO A 2 -22.16 17.92 -2.47
C PRO A 2 -20.75 17.79 -1.89
N SER A 3 -20.44 16.68 -1.22
CA SER A 3 -19.05 16.26 -1.02
C SER A 3 -18.62 15.58 -2.30
N GLU A 4 -17.97 16.35 -3.17
CA GLU A 4 -17.20 15.85 -4.29
C GLU A 4 -16.07 14.96 -3.74
N ALA A 5 -16.35 13.66 -3.65
CA ALA A 5 -15.32 12.65 -3.50
C ALA A 5 -14.52 12.67 -4.80
N ALA A 6 -13.26 13.08 -4.68
CA ALA A 6 -12.31 13.23 -5.77
C ALA A 6 -12.37 12.04 -6.73
N THR A 7 -12.69 12.32 -7.99
CA THR A 7 -12.42 11.43 -9.10
C THR A 7 -10.91 11.39 -9.31
N SER A 8 -10.23 10.48 -8.60
CA SER A 8 -8.84 10.13 -8.89
C SER A 8 -8.81 9.41 -10.23
N ASP A 9 -8.55 10.17 -11.30
CA ASP A 9 -8.27 9.72 -12.68
C ASP A 9 -6.87 9.07 -12.76
N SER A 10 -6.57 8.17 -11.83
CA SER A 10 -5.44 7.25 -11.95
C SER A 10 -5.99 5.92 -12.47
N PRO A 11 -5.26 5.18 -13.34
CA PRO A 11 -5.69 3.86 -13.75
C PRO A 11 -5.99 3.05 -12.48
N PRO A 12 -7.18 2.44 -12.36
CA PRO A 12 -7.57 1.74 -11.15
C PRO A 12 -6.55 0.64 -10.91
N LEU A 13 -5.86 0.71 -9.77
CA LEU A 13 -5.04 -0.39 -9.30
C LEU A 13 -5.91 -1.64 -9.25
N SER A 14 -5.34 -2.77 -9.66
CA SER A 14 -6.02 -4.05 -9.52
C SER A 14 -6.43 -4.24 -8.05
N PRO A 15 -7.67 -4.67 -7.77
CA PRO A 15 -8.14 -4.84 -6.39
C PRO A 15 -7.26 -5.82 -5.60
N GLU A 16 -6.63 -6.78 -6.28
CA GLU A 16 -5.63 -7.69 -5.70
C GLU A 16 -4.41 -6.94 -5.14
N VAL A 17 -3.91 -5.92 -5.83
CA VAL A 17 -2.78 -5.09 -5.37
C VAL A 17 -3.17 -4.31 -4.12
N VAL A 18 -4.36 -3.71 -4.12
CA VAL A 18 -4.88 -2.95 -2.99
C VAL A 18 -5.03 -3.84 -1.75
N GLU A 19 -5.64 -5.03 -1.90
CA GLU A 19 -5.77 -5.99 -0.81
C GLU A 19 -4.40 -6.48 -0.31
N MET A 20 -3.47 -6.77 -1.22
CA MET A 20 -2.13 -7.21 -0.84
C MET A 20 -1.37 -6.14 -0.07
N ALA A 21 -1.50 -4.87 -0.49
CA ALA A 21 -0.85 -3.72 0.13
C ALA A 21 -1.46 -3.42 1.50
N GLN A 22 -2.79 -3.45 1.61
CA GLN A 22 -3.49 -3.32 2.90
C GLN A 22 -3.07 -4.43 3.87
N ARG A 23 -3.01 -5.69 3.42
CA ARG A 23 -2.52 -6.80 4.27
C ARG A 23 -1.08 -6.57 4.71
N ALA A 24 -0.20 -6.09 3.82
CA ALA A 24 1.18 -5.80 4.19
C ALA A 24 1.28 -4.68 5.25
N VAL A 25 0.45 -3.64 5.18
CA VAL A 25 0.41 -2.60 6.21
C VAL A 25 -0.07 -3.16 7.56
N LYS A 26 -1.03 -4.09 7.55
CA LYS A 26 -1.53 -4.76 8.77
C LYS A 26 -0.49 -5.70 9.38
N ASP A 27 0.13 -6.55 8.55
CA ASP A 27 1.12 -7.53 8.98
C ASP A 27 2.41 -6.87 9.48
N PHE A 28 2.81 -5.75 8.87
CA PHE A 28 4.01 -5.00 9.22
C PHE A 28 3.68 -3.63 9.84
N HIS A 29 2.66 -3.57 10.71
CA HIS A 29 2.19 -2.31 11.30
C HIS A 29 3.30 -1.49 11.99
N GLU A 30 4.32 -2.16 12.55
CA GLU A 30 5.51 -1.51 13.12
C GLU A 30 6.28 -0.62 12.13
N CYS A 31 6.29 -0.98 10.84
CA CYS A 31 6.92 -0.20 9.77
C CYS A 31 6.08 1.01 9.36
N PHE A 32 4.79 0.96 9.69
CA PHE A 32 3.76 1.92 9.30
C PHE A 32 3.14 2.60 10.52
N TRP A 33 3.86 2.74 11.64
CA TRP A 33 3.35 3.40 12.85
C TRP A 33 2.82 4.82 12.60
N PHE A 34 3.27 5.48 11.52
CA PHE A 34 2.83 6.81 11.08
C PHE A 34 1.57 6.80 10.20
N ARG A 35 1.09 5.63 9.77
CA ARG A 35 -0.06 5.44 8.86
C ARG A 35 -1.11 4.54 9.51
N HIS A 36 -2.38 4.86 9.29
CA HIS A 36 -3.48 4.02 9.79
C HIS A 36 -3.51 2.67 9.04
N PRO A 37 -3.75 1.53 9.72
CA PRO A 37 -3.78 0.21 9.08
C PRO A 37 -4.90 0.03 8.04
N ASP A 38 -5.97 0.83 8.16
CA ASP A 38 -7.09 0.88 7.21
C ASP A 38 -7.04 2.14 6.33
N ALA A 39 -5.88 2.77 6.17
CA ALA A 39 -5.74 3.86 5.21
C ALA A 39 -6.08 3.37 3.80
N GLU A 40 -6.89 4.12 3.07
CA GLU A 40 -7.17 3.81 1.67
C GLU A 40 -5.87 3.88 0.85
N ILE A 41 -5.78 2.99 -0.12
CA ILE A 41 -4.72 2.90 -1.12
C ILE A 41 -5.44 3.12 -2.44
N GLN A 42 -5.31 4.33 -2.99
CA GLN A 42 -6.07 4.72 -4.16
C GLN A 42 -5.22 4.69 -5.44
N ASP A 43 -3.93 4.94 -5.29
CA ASP A 43 -3.02 5.10 -6.41
C ASP A 43 -1.74 4.26 -6.26
N ARG A 44 -1.01 4.22 -7.36
CA ARG A 44 0.28 3.54 -7.44
C ARG A 44 1.31 4.15 -6.48
N ASP A 45 1.25 5.45 -6.22
CA ASP A 45 2.22 6.13 -5.35
C ASP A 45 2.09 5.64 -3.90
N ASP A 46 0.88 5.37 -3.42
CA ASP A 46 0.63 4.73 -2.13
C ASP A 46 1.27 3.33 -2.07
N VAL A 47 1.13 2.53 -3.13
CA VAL A 47 1.72 1.19 -3.19
C VAL A 47 3.24 1.27 -3.23
N GLU A 48 3.81 2.19 -4.00
CA GLU A 48 5.26 2.40 -4.06
C GLU A 48 5.82 2.88 -2.72
N LEU A 49 5.10 3.74 -2.00
CA LEU A 49 5.45 4.15 -0.64
C LEU A 49 5.46 2.94 0.33
N ILE A 50 4.46 2.08 0.24
CA ILE A 50 4.39 0.84 1.05
C ILE A 50 5.58 -0.06 0.74
N ILE A 51 5.90 -0.26 -0.53
CA ILE A 51 7.07 -1.05 -0.97
C ILE A 51 8.37 -0.46 -0.41
N ASP A 52 8.58 0.86 -0.51
CA ASP A 52 9.79 1.51 0.01
C ASP A 52 9.91 1.33 1.52
N ARG A 53 8.81 1.50 2.27
CA ARG A 53 8.79 1.31 3.73
C ARG A 53 9.07 -0.12 4.15
N LEU A 54 8.44 -1.11 3.50
CA LEU A 54 8.69 -2.53 3.74
C LEU A 54 10.17 -2.86 3.53
N ARG A 55 10.80 -2.32 2.48
CA ARG A 55 12.22 -2.55 2.17
C ARG A 55 13.17 -1.89 3.15
N ARG A 56 12.85 -0.69 3.64
CA ARG A 56 13.70 0.07 4.57
C ARG A 56 13.60 -0.40 6.01
N HIS A 57 12.41 -0.82 6.46
CA HIS A 57 12.13 -1.00 7.89
C HIS A 57 11.68 -2.40 8.29
N GLY A 58 11.12 -3.23 7.38
CA GLY A 58 10.46 -4.48 7.79
C GLY A 58 11.29 -5.75 7.70
N GLY A 59 12.60 -5.63 7.50
CA GLY A 59 13.51 -6.78 7.46
C GLY A 59 13.23 -7.75 6.31
N HIS A 60 13.68 -8.99 6.46
CA HIS A 60 13.69 -9.97 5.35
C HIS A 60 12.28 -10.38 4.89
N GLN A 61 11.32 -10.52 5.82
CA GLN A 61 9.94 -10.89 5.49
C GLN A 61 9.18 -9.77 4.78
N ALA A 62 9.29 -8.53 5.27
CA ALA A 62 8.69 -7.38 4.59
C ALA A 62 9.33 -7.14 3.23
N TRP A 63 10.64 -7.33 3.11
CA TRP A 63 11.34 -7.22 1.83
C TRP A 63 10.79 -8.22 0.81
N LYS A 64 10.56 -9.48 1.20
CA LYS A 64 9.90 -10.47 0.33
C LYS A 64 8.51 -9.99 -0.08
N ARG A 65 7.70 -9.51 0.87
CA ARG A 65 6.35 -9.00 0.59
C ARG A 65 6.34 -7.80 -0.36
N SER A 66 7.34 -6.92 -0.25
CA SER A 66 7.53 -5.78 -1.13
C SER A 66 7.80 -6.20 -2.59
N GLN A 67 8.50 -7.32 -2.79
CA GLN A 67 8.75 -7.85 -4.13
C GLN A 67 7.50 -8.49 -4.74
N GLU A 68 6.72 -9.20 -3.92
CA GLU A 68 5.42 -9.75 -4.36
C GLU A 68 4.48 -8.62 -4.79
N LEU A 69 4.39 -7.55 -4.00
CA LEU A 69 3.63 -6.35 -4.36
C LEU A 69 4.12 -5.69 -5.65
N ARG A 70 5.44 -5.57 -5.82
CA ARG A 70 6.03 -4.99 -7.03
C ARG A 70 5.80 -5.84 -8.28
N ALA A 71 5.65 -7.16 -8.14
CA ALA A 71 5.37 -8.05 -9.27
C ALA A 71 3.92 -7.96 -9.76
N CYS A 72 3.00 -7.47 -8.92
CA CYS A 72 1.59 -7.26 -9.25
C CYS A 72 1.29 -5.85 -9.81
N LEU A 73 2.30 -4.97 -9.83
CA LEU A 73 2.27 -3.60 -10.37
C LEU A 73 2.74 -3.57 -11.83
#